data_AF-A0A545USW9-F1
#
_entry.id   AF-A0A545USW9-F1
#
_cell.length_a   1.000
_cell.length_b   1.000
_cell.length_c   1.000
_cell.angle_alpha   90.00
_cell.angle_beta   90.00
_cell.angle_gamma   90.00
#
_symmetry.space_group_name_H-M   'P 1'
#
loop_
_entity.id
_entity.type
_entity.pdbx_description
1 polymer ?
#
loop_
_entity_poly.entity_id
_entity_poly.type
_entity_poly.pdbx_seq_one_letter_code
_entity_poly.pdbx_strand_id
1 'polypeptide(L)'
;MKLLQGSTVVSLALIGLSLSSPFQSEAALTRLEARSGCDQGDCPDNNFGLDLEGVRKGTGWQYYIRWKGGCGCSWVRSSEDGCGSVDICSGNHQVCLDWRRGRGHWINPMGHRTCYALNSGYVCPDRNLWEAWPTKEVPCNW
;
A
#
# COMPACT_ATOMS: atom_id res chain seq x y z
N MET A 1 -53.28 44.48 18.69
CA MET A 1 -51.81 44.61 18.83
C MET A 1 -51.15 43.50 18.04
N LYS A 2 -50.26 43.83 17.09
CA LYS A 2 -49.45 42.88 16.29
C LYS A 2 -48.08 42.72 16.96
N LEU A 3 -47.64 41.49 17.21
CA LEU A 3 -46.26 41.10 17.55
C LEU A 3 -46.06 39.68 16.98
N LEU A 4 -45.46 39.55 15.80
CA LEU A 4 -44.02 39.38 15.48
C LEU A 4 -43.57 37.91 15.47
N GLN A 5 -43.06 37.54 14.30
CA GLN A 5 -42.47 36.27 13.90
C GLN A 5 -41.23 35.91 14.72
N GLY A 6 -40.91 34.61 14.77
CA GLY A 6 -39.64 34.12 15.26
C GLY A 6 -39.46 32.61 15.05
N SER A 7 -39.34 32.18 13.79
CA SER A 7 -38.85 30.83 13.47
C SER A 7 -37.35 30.77 13.76
N THR A 8 -36.89 29.78 14.51
CA THR A 8 -35.47 29.44 14.59
C THR A 8 -35.31 27.95 14.38
N VAL A 9 -34.82 27.58 13.20
CA VAL A 9 -34.43 26.21 12.86
C VAL A 9 -32.94 26.12 13.17
N VAL A 10 -32.56 25.34 14.18
CA VAL A 10 -31.15 25.06 14.48
C VAL A 10 -30.73 23.87 13.63
N SER A 11 -30.11 24.14 12.49
CA SER A 11 -29.44 23.12 11.67
C SER A 11 -28.11 22.74 12.34
N LEU A 12 -28.03 21.54 12.89
CA LEU A 12 -26.76 20.93 13.30
C LEU A 12 -25.97 20.52 12.05
N ALA A 13 -24.87 21.20 11.76
CA ALA A 13 -23.93 20.80 10.72
C ALA A 13 -23.09 19.60 11.23
N LEU A 14 -23.21 18.45 10.57
CA LEU A 14 -22.26 17.35 10.71
C LEU A 14 -20.91 17.79 10.16
N ILE A 15 -19.91 17.92 11.02
CA ILE A 15 -18.50 18.04 10.59
C ILE A 15 -18.00 16.61 10.38
N GLY A 16 -18.08 16.14 9.14
CA GLY A 16 -17.39 14.92 8.71
C GLY A 16 -15.88 15.17 8.76
N LEU A 17 -15.20 14.56 9.73
CA LEU A 17 -13.75 14.39 9.68
C LEU A 17 -13.43 13.46 8.51
N SER A 18 -13.05 14.04 7.38
CA SER A 18 -12.48 13.33 6.25
C SER A 18 -11.15 12.72 6.68
N LEU A 19 -11.14 11.44 7.06
CA LEU A 19 -9.94 10.60 6.97
C LEU A 19 -9.60 10.52 5.48
N SER A 20 -8.75 11.43 5.01
CA SER A 20 -8.22 11.38 3.66
C SER A 20 -7.27 10.19 3.57
N SER A 21 -7.78 9.03 3.17
CA SER A 21 -6.93 8.00 2.57
C SER A 21 -6.27 8.62 1.33
N PRO A 22 -4.94 8.54 1.16
CA PRO A 22 -4.23 9.20 0.06
C PRO A 22 -4.49 8.60 -1.33
N PHE A 23 -5.46 7.69 -1.47
CA PHE A 23 -5.65 6.91 -2.69
C PHE A 23 -7.04 7.10 -3.28
N GLN A 24 -7.17 8.14 -4.10
CA GLN A 24 -8.26 8.27 -5.06
C GLN A 24 -7.91 7.41 -6.29
N SER A 25 -8.58 6.27 -6.42
CA SER A 25 -8.35 5.26 -7.46
C SER A 25 -9.33 5.39 -8.61
N GLU A 26 -8.90 5.13 -9.85
CA GLU A 26 -9.69 4.36 -10.82
C GLU A 26 -8.79 3.77 -11.92
N ALA A 27 -9.04 2.49 -12.28
CA ALA A 27 -8.41 1.65 -13.32
C ALA A 27 -6.97 1.14 -13.07
N ALA A 28 -6.81 -0.01 -12.39
CA ALA A 28 -5.50 -0.54 -11.99
C ALA A 28 -5.25 -2.05 -12.25
N LEU A 29 -6.11 -2.75 -12.99
CA LEU A 29 -5.92 -4.19 -13.23
C LEU A 29 -5.18 -4.56 -14.52
N THR A 30 -5.07 -3.62 -15.48
CA THR A 30 -4.45 -3.89 -16.80
C THR A 30 -3.23 -3.03 -17.09
N ARG A 31 -2.76 -2.23 -16.12
CA ARG A 31 -1.76 -1.16 -16.33
C ARG A 31 -0.46 -1.34 -15.54
N LEU A 32 -0.36 -2.41 -14.75
CA LEU A 32 0.83 -2.70 -13.94
C LEU A 32 2.01 -3.14 -14.84
N GLU A 33 1.77 -3.98 -15.83
CA GLU A 33 2.79 -4.41 -16.81
C GLU A 33 3.22 -3.28 -17.77
N ALA A 34 2.44 -2.20 -17.89
CA ALA A 34 2.55 -1.26 -19.00
C ALA A 34 3.34 0.04 -18.71
N ARG A 35 3.89 0.25 -17.50
CA ARG A 35 4.55 1.52 -17.17
C ARG A 35 6.09 1.49 -17.20
N SER A 36 6.71 0.33 -17.00
CA SER A 36 8.19 0.20 -16.93
C SER A 36 8.78 -0.99 -17.69
N GLY A 37 7.96 -1.89 -18.25
CA GLY A 37 8.44 -3.17 -18.79
C GLY A 37 9.09 -4.05 -17.71
N CYS A 38 10.14 -4.78 -18.07
CA CYS A 38 10.87 -5.69 -17.14
C CYS A 38 12.05 -5.07 -16.40
N ASP A 39 12.11 -3.74 -16.37
CA ASP A 39 13.12 -2.96 -15.68
C ASP A 39 12.43 -2.10 -14.61
N GLN A 40 11.85 -2.74 -13.59
CA GLN A 40 11.02 -2.06 -12.59
C GLN A 40 11.79 -1.16 -11.59
N GLY A 41 13.12 -1.14 -11.63
CA GLY A 41 13.92 -0.26 -10.76
C GLY A 41 13.61 -0.43 -9.27
N ASP A 42 13.83 0.63 -8.49
CA ASP A 42 13.68 0.62 -7.04
C ASP A 42 12.25 0.96 -6.56
N CYS A 43 11.38 1.38 -7.48
CA CYS A 43 10.05 1.90 -7.15
C CYS A 43 8.95 0.88 -7.44
N PRO A 44 8.02 0.64 -6.51
CA PRO A 44 6.75 0.02 -6.85
C PRO A 44 5.99 0.81 -7.91
N ASP A 45 5.48 0.09 -8.91
CA ASP A 45 4.62 0.64 -9.96
C ASP A 45 3.12 0.54 -9.64
N ASN A 46 2.78 -0.14 -8.55
CA ASN A 46 1.40 -0.29 -8.09
C ASN A 46 0.88 0.98 -7.39
N ASN A 47 -0.44 1.11 -7.36
CA ASN A 47 -1.10 2.27 -6.79
C ASN A 47 -0.93 2.39 -5.27
N PHE A 48 -0.53 1.35 -4.53
CA PHE A 48 -0.30 1.45 -3.09
C PHE A 48 1.11 1.93 -2.75
N GLY A 49 2.00 2.03 -3.74
CA GLY A 49 3.39 2.41 -3.51
C GLY A 49 4.12 1.44 -2.59
N LEU A 50 3.73 0.16 -2.60
CA LEU A 50 4.28 -0.90 -1.75
C LEU A 50 4.15 -2.24 -2.45
N ASP A 51 5.22 -3.02 -2.49
CA ASP A 51 5.18 -4.43 -2.89
C ASP A 51 6.33 -5.24 -2.28
N LEU A 52 6.25 -6.55 -2.50
CA LEU A 52 7.32 -7.51 -2.30
C LEU A 52 7.79 -7.97 -3.67
N GLU A 53 8.99 -7.58 -4.07
CA GLU A 53 9.65 -8.07 -5.27
C GLU A 53 10.44 -9.35 -4.95
N GLY A 54 10.26 -10.37 -5.77
CA GLY A 54 11.08 -11.56 -5.83
C GLY A 54 11.89 -11.58 -7.12
N VAL A 55 13.21 -11.68 -6.99
CA VAL A 55 14.12 -11.84 -8.13
C VAL A 55 14.93 -13.11 -7.97
N ARG A 56 14.89 -13.98 -8.99
CA ARG A 56 15.71 -15.18 -9.01
C ARG A 56 17.17 -14.85 -9.34
N LYS A 57 18.09 -15.16 -8.43
CA LYS A 57 19.54 -14.99 -8.60
C LYS A 57 20.24 -16.33 -8.37
N GLY A 58 20.89 -16.85 -9.41
CA GLY A 58 21.50 -18.18 -9.35
C GLY A 58 20.47 -19.26 -9.04
N THR A 59 20.69 -20.01 -7.96
CA THR A 59 19.80 -21.11 -7.54
C THR A 59 18.68 -20.70 -6.60
N GLY A 60 18.63 -19.44 -6.14
CA GLY A 60 17.69 -18.98 -5.10
C GLY A 60 16.90 -17.74 -5.48
N TRP A 61 15.87 -17.46 -4.67
CA TRP A 61 15.11 -16.22 -4.71
C TRP A 61 15.69 -15.21 -3.74
N GLN A 62 15.70 -13.95 -4.15
CA GLN A 62 15.94 -12.80 -3.28
C GLN A 62 14.67 -11.98 -3.22
N TYR A 63 14.32 -11.51 -2.02
CA TYR A 63 13.10 -10.78 -1.76
C TYR A 63 13.42 -9.37 -1.27
N TYR A 64 12.67 -8.40 -1.79
CA TYR A 64 12.83 -6.99 -1.46
C TYR A 64 11.46 -6.38 -1.20
N ILE A 65 11.28 -5.77 -0.04
CA ILE A 65 10.13 -4.88 0.19
C ILE A 65 10.49 -3.56 -0.45
N ARG A 66 9.73 -3.13 -1.46
CA ARG A 66 9.93 -1.84 -2.12
C ARG A 66 8.80 -0.90 -1.71
N TRP A 67 9.11 0.38 -1.58
CA TRP A 67 8.11 1.40 -1.27
C TRP A 67 8.34 2.69 -2.07
N LYS A 68 7.27 3.45 -2.24
CA LYS A 68 7.26 4.76 -2.87
C LYS A 68 6.39 5.71 -2.05
N GLY A 69 6.99 6.78 -1.55
CA GLY A 69 6.30 7.79 -0.75
C GLY A 69 6.76 9.21 -1.05
N GLY A 70 6.39 10.16 -0.19
CA GLY A 70 6.71 11.58 -0.37
C GLY A 70 8.20 11.93 -0.39
N CYS A 71 9.07 10.99 0.00
CA CYS A 71 10.53 11.15 0.01
C CYS A 71 11.25 10.32 -1.04
N GLY A 72 10.51 9.83 -2.04
CA GLY A 72 11.03 8.99 -3.10
C GLY A 72 10.78 7.52 -2.86
N CYS A 73 11.57 6.71 -3.55
CA CYS A 73 11.52 5.26 -3.50
C CYS A 73 12.71 4.71 -2.76
N SER A 74 12.55 3.52 -2.21
CA SER A 74 13.62 2.76 -1.61
C SER A 74 13.16 1.32 -1.45
N TRP A 75 14.11 0.45 -1.10
CA TRP A 75 13.85 -0.96 -0.87
C TRP A 75 14.67 -1.49 0.29
N VAL A 76 14.17 -2.54 0.93
CA VAL A 76 14.87 -3.26 1.96
C VAL A 76 14.82 -4.74 1.65
N ARG A 77 15.96 -5.42 1.82
CA ARG A 77 15.99 -6.88 1.67
C ARG A 77 15.11 -7.52 2.74
N SER A 78 14.29 -8.47 2.32
CA SER A 78 13.36 -9.19 3.20
C SER A 78 13.64 -10.70 3.17
N SER A 79 13.05 -11.42 4.12
CA SER A 79 12.91 -12.87 4.03
C SER A 79 11.84 -13.24 3.00
N GLU A 80 11.72 -14.53 2.68
CA GLU A 80 10.63 -15.04 1.84
C GLU A 80 9.24 -14.76 2.43
N ASP A 81 9.15 -14.57 3.75
CA ASP A 81 7.91 -14.23 4.46
C ASP A 81 7.49 -12.77 4.24
N GLY A 82 8.30 -11.96 3.54
CA GLY A 82 7.94 -10.61 3.13
C GLY A 82 7.84 -9.61 4.28
N CYS A 83 8.52 -9.87 5.40
CA CYS A 83 8.54 -8.99 6.57
C CYS A 83 9.83 -8.18 6.68
N GLY A 84 9.74 -6.95 7.19
CA GLY A 84 10.89 -6.08 7.41
C GLY A 84 10.53 -4.75 8.06
N SER A 85 11.58 -4.02 8.43
CA SER A 85 11.47 -2.62 8.88
C SER A 85 11.93 -1.69 7.78
N VAL A 86 11.19 -0.62 7.59
CA VAL A 86 11.38 0.35 6.52
C VAL A 86 11.50 1.74 7.13
N ASP A 87 12.66 2.38 6.96
CA ASP A 87 12.85 3.78 7.37
C ASP A 87 12.45 4.70 6.24
N ILE A 88 11.37 5.46 6.47
CA ILE A 88 10.90 6.50 5.54
C ILE A 88 10.82 7.84 6.29
N CYS A 89 10.49 8.92 5.59
CA CYS A 89 10.45 10.24 6.20
C CYS A 89 9.51 10.41 7.39
N SER A 90 8.46 9.60 7.50
CA SER A 90 7.58 9.62 8.66
C SER A 90 8.11 8.81 9.84
N GLY A 91 9.21 8.07 9.69
CA GLY A 91 9.86 7.27 10.73
C GLY A 91 10.10 5.81 10.31
N ASN A 92 10.36 4.94 11.28
CA ASN A 92 10.49 3.49 11.08
C ASN A 92 9.11 2.82 11.03
N HIS A 93 8.82 2.08 9.98
CA HIS A 93 7.57 1.33 9.80
C HIS A 93 7.88 -0.16 9.77
N GLN A 94 6.97 -0.98 10.30
CA GLN A 94 7.05 -2.42 10.15
C GLN A 94 6.08 -2.88 9.06
N VAL A 95 6.58 -3.71 8.16
CA VAL A 95 5.83 -4.20 7.01
C VAL A 95 5.91 -5.71 6.98
N CYS A 96 4.79 -6.35 6.68
CA CYS A 96 4.74 -7.77 6.34
C CYS A 96 3.79 -7.99 5.17
N LEU A 97 4.27 -8.64 4.12
CA LEU A 97 3.51 -9.03 2.93
C LEU A 97 3.48 -10.56 2.84
N ASP A 98 2.55 -11.18 3.58
CA ASP A 98 2.29 -12.63 3.60
C ASP A 98 1.51 -13.03 2.34
N TRP A 99 2.24 -13.07 1.22
CA TRP A 99 1.71 -13.37 -0.10
C TRP A 99 1.09 -14.77 -0.17
N ARG A 100 1.61 -15.73 0.60
CA ARG A 100 1.08 -17.10 0.67
C ARG A 100 -0.34 -17.15 1.21
N ARG A 101 -0.70 -16.23 2.10
CA ARG A 101 -2.06 -16.09 2.64
C ARG A 101 -2.82 -14.91 2.05
N GLY A 102 -2.29 -14.25 1.02
CA GLY A 102 -2.93 -13.12 0.33
C GLY A 102 -3.21 -11.93 1.25
N ARG A 103 -2.36 -11.69 2.26
CA ARG A 103 -2.60 -10.63 3.26
C ARG A 103 -1.32 -9.91 3.64
N GLY A 104 -1.43 -8.63 3.94
CA GLY A 104 -0.30 -7.84 4.40
C GLY A 104 -0.69 -6.82 5.46
N HIS A 105 0.30 -6.29 6.18
CA HIS A 105 0.10 -5.16 7.06
C HIS A 105 1.25 -4.16 7.00
N TRP A 106 0.94 -2.94 7.36
CA TRP A 106 1.86 -1.84 7.56
C TRP A 106 1.58 -1.23 8.93
N ILE A 107 2.59 -1.14 9.78
CA ILE A 107 2.52 -0.54 11.12
C ILE A 107 3.37 0.71 11.10
N ASN A 108 2.74 1.85 11.35
CA ASN A 108 3.44 3.13 11.39
C ASN A 108 4.16 3.36 12.74
N PRO A 109 5.01 4.40 12.86
CA PRO A 109 5.71 4.71 14.11
C PRO A 109 4.80 4.98 15.31
N MET A 110 3.54 5.33 15.08
CA MET A 110 2.53 5.52 16.13
C MET A 110 1.86 4.20 16.56
N GLY A 111 2.25 3.07 15.95
CA GLY A 111 1.66 1.76 16.20
C GLY A 111 0.32 1.52 15.49
N HIS A 112 -0.12 2.44 14.63
CA HIS A 112 -1.34 2.23 13.85
C HIS A 112 -1.07 1.20 12.75
N ARG A 113 -1.88 0.13 12.76
CA ARG A 113 -1.80 -0.97 11.81
C ARG A 113 -2.85 -0.79 10.71
N THR A 114 -2.40 -0.75 9.46
CA THR A 114 -3.24 -0.87 8.28
C THR A 114 -3.04 -2.25 7.67
N CYS A 115 -4.12 -2.93 7.28
CA CYS A 115 -4.06 -4.27 6.68
C CYS A 115 -4.55 -4.26 5.24
N TYR A 116 -4.02 -5.18 4.44
CA TYR A 116 -4.24 -5.24 3.00
C TYR A 116 -4.59 -6.66 2.56
N ALA A 117 -5.46 -6.77 1.56
CA ALA A 117 -5.54 -7.96 0.72
C ALA A 117 -4.48 -7.86 -0.38
N LEU A 118 -3.74 -8.94 -0.60
CA LEU A 118 -2.67 -8.99 -1.59
C LEU A 118 -3.09 -9.78 -2.83
N ASN A 119 -2.50 -9.42 -3.96
CA ASN A 119 -2.39 -10.30 -5.12
C ASN A 119 -0.90 -10.58 -5.37
N SER A 120 -0.59 -11.60 -6.16
CA SER A 120 0.77 -11.92 -6.53
C SER A 120 0.87 -12.61 -7.88
N GLY A 121 1.98 -12.44 -8.56
CA GLY A 121 2.22 -13.08 -9.85
C GLY A 121 3.58 -12.73 -10.44
N TYR A 122 3.93 -13.45 -11.50
CA TYR A 122 5.05 -13.04 -12.35
C TYR A 122 4.65 -11.81 -13.15
N VAL A 123 5.38 -10.72 -12.97
CA VAL A 123 5.19 -9.50 -13.78
C VAL A 123 6.14 -9.48 -14.98
N CYS A 124 7.24 -10.25 -14.92
CA CYS A 124 8.17 -10.46 -16.02
C CYS A 124 8.70 -11.90 -16.04
N PRO A 125 7.96 -12.82 -16.67
CA PRO A 125 8.29 -14.24 -16.69
C PRO A 125 9.69 -14.54 -17.25
N ASP A 126 10.08 -13.87 -18.35
CA ASP A 126 11.36 -14.09 -19.03
C ASP A 126 12.58 -13.71 -18.16
N ARG A 127 12.37 -12.89 -17.13
CA ARG A 127 13.40 -12.48 -16.17
C ARG A 127 13.26 -13.12 -14.79
N ASN A 128 12.34 -14.08 -14.63
CA ASN A 128 12.00 -14.68 -13.35
C ASN A 128 11.75 -13.62 -12.27
N LEU A 129 10.99 -12.58 -12.62
CA LEU A 129 10.61 -11.51 -11.70
C LEU A 129 9.15 -11.71 -11.29
N TRP A 130 8.94 -11.80 -9.99
CA TRP A 130 7.66 -12.07 -9.35
C TRP A 130 7.39 -10.98 -8.31
N GLU A 131 6.12 -10.64 -8.11
CA GLU A 131 5.73 -9.63 -7.14
C GLU A 131 4.50 -10.04 -6.34
N ALA A 132 4.38 -9.51 -5.12
CA ALA A 132 3.13 -9.43 -4.39
C ALA A 132 2.84 -7.99 -3.97
N TRP A 133 1.61 -7.53 -4.23
CA TRP A 133 1.23 -6.14 -4.01
C TRP A 133 -0.15 -6.02 -3.36
N PRO A 134 -0.40 -4.95 -2.58
CA PRO A 134 -1.73 -4.65 -2.07
C PRO A 134 -2.73 -4.36 -3.19
N THR A 135 -3.97 -4.81 -3.00
CA THR A 135 -5.08 -4.53 -3.92
C THR A 135 -6.17 -3.68 -3.29
N LYS A 136 -6.35 -3.81 -1.98
CA LYS A 136 -7.29 -3.02 -1.17
C LYS A 136 -6.92 -3.09 0.30
N GLU A 137 -7.26 -2.05 1.04
CA GLU A 137 -7.28 -2.08 2.50
C GLU A 137 -8.43 -2.97 3.00
N VAL A 138 -8.17 -3.71 4.08
CA VAL A 138 -9.14 -4.61 4.72
C VAL A 138 -9.03 -4.48 6.24
N PRO A 139 -10.08 -4.87 7.00
CA PRO A 139 -9.99 -4.92 8.46
C PRO A 139 -8.84 -5.81 8.95
N CYS A 140 -8.16 -5.37 10.01
CA CYS A 140 -7.11 -6.14 10.68
C CYS A 140 -7.71 -7.13 11.70
N ASN A 141 -8.26 -8.25 11.23
CA ASN A 141 -8.97 -9.24 12.06
C ASN A 141 -8.18 -10.55 12.25
N TRP A 142 -6.85 -10.48 12.19
CA TRP A 142 -5.93 -11.63 12.22
C TRP A 142 -4.64 -11.33 12.97
#